data_AF-A0A2T2N0E7-F1
#
_entry.id   AF-A0A2T2N0E7-F1
#
_cell.length_a   1.000
_cell.length_b   1.000
_cell.length_c   1.000
_cell.angle_alpha   90.00
_cell.angle_beta   90.00
_cell.angle_gamma   90.00
#
_symmetry.space_group_name_H-M   'P 1'
#
loop_
_entity.id
_entity.type
_entity.pdbx_description
1 polymer ?
#
loop_
_entity_poly.entity_id
_entity_poly.type
_entity_poly.pdbx_seq_one_letter_code
_entity_poly.pdbx_strand_id
1 'polypeptide(L)'
;MPQAEQPQVQEPIPSPTVVMAPDPSDFLSQTVFPLIDIQSEAWSLFLARVTPSNALYPSNSNIRKPVSNIQIFHSIPLGNTANTVQTYRLVKSLKVLRDWVDGDFRKWWDGFLGVRDVEAGGR
;
A
#
# COMPACT_ATOMS: atom_id res chain seq x y z
N MET A 1 -9.53 72.30 -15.41
CA MET A 1 -9.99 70.90 -15.48
C MET A 1 -8.76 70.01 -15.58
N PRO A 2 -8.29 69.36 -14.50
CA PRO A 2 -7.23 68.37 -14.60
C PRO A 2 -7.82 66.96 -14.72
N GLN A 3 -7.30 66.21 -15.68
CA GLN A 3 -7.66 64.83 -16.01
C GLN A 3 -7.13 63.90 -14.91
N ALA A 4 -8.01 63.11 -14.30
CA ALA A 4 -7.63 62.13 -13.28
C ALA A 4 -7.00 60.89 -13.94
N GLU A 5 -5.76 60.57 -13.58
CA GLU A 5 -5.12 59.29 -13.90
C GLU A 5 -5.80 58.16 -13.11
N GLN A 6 -6.33 57.17 -13.82
CA GLN A 6 -6.81 55.92 -13.22
C GLN A 6 -5.61 55.02 -12.88
N PRO A 7 -5.52 54.50 -11.64
CA PRO A 7 -4.56 53.45 -11.32
C PRO A 7 -4.95 52.15 -12.04
N GLN A 8 -4.02 51.59 -12.83
CA GLN A 8 -4.16 50.23 -13.35
C GLN A 8 -4.15 49.24 -12.18
N VAL A 9 -5.30 48.61 -11.93
CA VAL A 9 -5.42 47.47 -11.02
C VAL A 9 -4.71 46.28 -11.66
N GLN A 10 -3.58 45.88 -11.09
CA GLN A 10 -2.82 44.71 -11.50
C GLN A 10 -3.55 43.46 -10.97
N GLU A 11 -4.15 42.67 -11.86
CA GLU A 11 -4.75 41.38 -11.48
C GLU A 11 -3.67 40.44 -10.92
N PRO A 12 -3.91 39.79 -9.77
CA PRO A 12 -2.95 38.86 -9.20
C PRO A 12 -2.83 37.63 -10.11
N ILE A 13 -1.59 37.38 -10.57
CA ILE A 13 -1.22 36.19 -11.33
C ILE A 13 -1.65 34.94 -10.53
N PRO A 14 -2.43 34.01 -11.11
CA PRO A 14 -2.78 32.78 -10.41
C PRO A 14 -1.49 32.00 -10.13
N SER A 15 -1.19 31.82 -8.84
CA SER A 15 -0.08 30.96 -8.43
C SER A 15 -0.35 29.54 -8.93
N PRO A 16 0.62 28.89 -9.59
CA PRO A 16 0.44 27.52 -10.04
C PRO A 16 0.14 26.67 -8.81
N THR A 17 -1.07 26.09 -8.77
CA THR A 17 -1.39 25.05 -7.80
C THR A 17 -0.54 23.85 -8.18
N VAL A 18 0.62 23.71 -7.53
CA VAL A 18 1.44 22.52 -7.62
C VAL A 18 0.62 21.42 -6.93
N VAL A 19 -0.08 20.63 -7.73
CA VAL A 19 -0.65 19.36 -7.28
C VAL A 19 0.55 18.46 -6.99
N MET A 20 1.01 18.50 -5.74
CA MET A 20 2.10 17.66 -5.28
C MET A 20 1.58 16.23 -5.34
N ALA A 21 1.92 15.52 -6.41
CA ALA A 21 1.60 14.11 -6.54
C ALA A 21 2.28 13.40 -5.36
N PRO A 22 1.53 12.73 -4.47
CA PRO A 22 2.11 12.10 -3.30
C PRO A 22 3.18 11.07 -3.73
N ASP A 23 4.30 11.06 -3.02
CA ASP A 23 5.46 10.23 -3.37
C ASP A 23 5.04 8.74 -3.33
N PRO A 24 5.34 7.94 -4.38
CA PRO A 24 5.06 6.50 -4.39
C PRO A 24 5.58 5.78 -3.13
N SER A 25 6.67 6.28 -2.53
CA SER A 25 7.24 5.73 -1.29
C SER A 25 6.36 5.96 -0.05
N ASP A 26 5.62 7.08 0.01
CA ASP A 26 4.65 7.35 1.08
C ASP A 26 3.44 6.40 1.00
N PHE A 27 3.08 5.91 -0.18
CA PHE A 27 2.00 4.95 -0.33
C PHE A 27 2.39 3.51 0.00
N LEU A 28 3.57 3.07 -0.47
CA LEU A 28 4.11 1.78 -0.07
C LEU A 28 4.28 1.70 1.46
N SER A 29 4.54 2.84 2.10
CA SER A 29 4.59 2.97 3.57
C SER A 29 3.28 2.66 4.28
N GLN A 30 2.15 2.82 3.61
CA GLN A 30 0.81 2.58 4.14
C GLN A 30 0.28 1.20 3.75
N THR A 31 0.98 0.50 2.84
CA THR A 31 0.52 -0.76 2.28
C THR A 31 0.85 -1.93 3.19
N VAL A 32 -0.17 -2.71 3.52
CA VAL A 32 -0.02 -3.95 4.30
C VAL A 32 -0.19 -5.16 3.39
N PHE A 33 0.81 -6.03 3.37
CA PHE A 33 0.88 -7.23 2.55
C PHE A 33 0.65 -8.47 3.42
N PRO A 34 -0.17 -9.44 2.97
CA PRO A 34 -0.25 -10.73 3.62
C PRO A 34 1.02 -11.55 3.37
N LEU A 35 1.55 -12.18 4.41
CA LEU A 35 2.64 -13.13 4.34
C LEU A 35 2.17 -14.45 4.95
N ILE A 36 2.34 -15.55 4.23
CA ILE A 36 2.00 -16.88 4.75
C ILE A 36 3.30 -17.57 5.16
N ASP A 37 3.37 -17.95 6.42
CA ASP A 37 4.45 -18.77 6.97
C ASP A 37 3.95 -20.19 7.21
N ILE A 38 4.77 -21.17 6.81
CA ILE A 38 4.46 -22.59 6.90
C ILE A 38 5.63 -23.27 7.58
N GLN A 39 5.43 -23.69 8.82
CA GLN A 39 6.43 -24.38 9.64
C GLN A 39 5.99 -25.80 9.93
N SER A 40 6.61 -26.76 9.24
CA SER A 40 6.23 -28.17 9.28
C SER A 40 4.75 -28.34 8.92
N GLU A 41 3.88 -28.51 9.91
CA GLU A 41 2.43 -28.67 9.76
C GLU A 41 1.64 -27.39 10.08
N ALA A 42 2.23 -26.38 10.73
CA ALA A 42 1.53 -25.19 11.19
C ALA A 42 1.60 -24.05 10.18
N TRP A 43 0.46 -23.41 9.93
CA TRP A 43 0.30 -22.32 8.98
C TRP A 43 -0.13 -21.06 9.71
N SER A 44 0.57 -19.96 9.45
CA SER A 44 0.29 -18.65 10.04
C SER A 44 0.23 -17.57 8.98
N LEU A 45 -0.69 -16.63 9.17
CA LEU A 45 -0.75 -15.39 8.41
C LEU A 45 -0.07 -14.29 9.22
N PHE A 46 0.91 -13.65 8.61
CA PHE A 46 1.46 -12.40 9.07
C PHE A 46 0.97 -11.28 8.15
N LEU A 47 0.92 -10.07 8.69
CA LEU A 47 0.74 -8.87 7.91
C LEU A 47 2.06 -8.10 7.97
N ALA A 48 2.51 -7.56 6.85
CA ALA A 48 3.76 -6.83 6.77
C ALA A 48 3.60 -5.51 6.06
N ARG A 49 4.37 -4.51 6.46
CA ARG A 49 4.38 -3.18 5.87
C ARG A 49 5.79 -2.80 5.50
N VAL A 50 5.96 -2.20 4.32
CA VAL A 50 7.24 -1.59 3.97
C VAL A 50 7.36 -0.30 4.77
N THR A 51 8.44 -0.14 5.52
CA THR A 51 8.74 1.12 6.21
C THR A 51 9.68 1.93 5.32
N PRO A 52 9.29 3.15 4.92
CA PRO A 52 10.12 4.00 4.08
C PRO A 52 11.40 4.34 4.83
N SER A 53 12.52 4.14 4.15
CA SER A 53 13.85 4.36 4.69
C SER A 53 14.16 5.86 4.72
N ASN A 54 13.68 6.60 5.73
CA ASN A 54 14.12 7.99 5.97
C ASN A 54 15.55 8.08 6.56
N ALA A 55 16.30 6.98 6.57
CA ALA A 55 17.65 6.94 7.11
C ALA A 55 18.65 7.38 6.04
N LEU A 56 19.17 8.60 6.18
CA LEU A 56 20.52 8.98 5.73
C LEU A 56 21.51 7.97 6.33
N TYR A 57 21.74 6.85 5.64
CA TYR A 57 22.80 5.93 6.02
C TYR A 57 24.12 6.61 5.66
N PRO A 58 25.05 6.83 6.62
CA PRO A 58 26.42 7.18 6.25
C PRO A 58 26.95 6.00 5.44
N SER A 59 27.24 6.27 4.17
CA SER A 59 27.75 5.31 3.21
C SER A 59 29.02 4.65 3.75
N ASN A 60 28.91 3.42 4.24
CA ASN A 60 30.07 2.57 4.43
C ASN A 60 29.75 1.09 4.20
N SER A 61 30.63 0.50 3.38
CA SER A 61 30.93 -0.91 3.13
C SER A 61 29.87 -1.83 2.50
N ASN A 62 30.04 -2.04 1.18
CA ASN A 62 30.06 -3.31 0.41
C ASN A 62 29.08 -4.47 0.71
N ILE A 63 28.03 -4.25 1.50
CA ILE A 63 26.99 -5.24 1.75
C ILE A 63 25.68 -4.65 1.24
N ARG A 64 25.18 -5.23 0.15
CA ARG A 64 23.89 -4.91 -0.47
C ARG A 64 22.76 -5.26 0.51
N LYS A 65 22.54 -4.44 1.54
CA LYS A 65 21.39 -4.56 2.43
C LYS A 65 20.13 -4.21 1.64
N PRO A 66 19.01 -4.95 1.83
CA PRO A 66 17.76 -4.63 1.15
C PRO A 66 17.35 -3.19 1.50
N VAL A 67 16.95 -2.45 0.48
CA VAL A 67 16.79 -0.97 0.47
C VAL A 67 15.60 -0.49 1.33
N SER A 68 14.84 -1.41 1.93
CA SER A 68 13.58 -1.14 2.61
C SER A 68 13.43 -1.99 3.87
N ASN A 69 13.18 -1.35 5.02
CA ASN A 69 12.89 -2.02 6.29
C ASN A 69 11.46 -2.58 6.25
N ILE A 70 11.26 -3.87 6.53
CA ILE A 70 9.92 -4.48 6.59
C ILE A 70 9.50 -4.58 8.05
N GLN A 71 8.35 -4.00 8.39
CA GLN A 71 7.70 -4.19 9.68
C GLN A 71 6.73 -5.37 9.56
N ILE A 72 6.88 -6.39 10.39
CA ILE A 72 5.98 -7.54 10.44
C ILE A 72 5.11 -7.43 11.70
N PHE A 73 3.79 -7.50 11.53
CA PHE A 73 2.81 -7.49 12.63
C PHE A 73 2.62 -8.88 13.22
N HIS A 74 1.88 -8.97 14.32
CA HIS A 74 1.56 -10.22 15.01
C HIS A 74 0.94 -11.26 14.07
N SER A 75 1.30 -12.53 14.29
CA SER A 75 0.75 -13.64 13.53
C SER A 75 -0.69 -13.95 13.92
N ILE A 76 -1.46 -14.37 12.92
CA ILE A 76 -2.76 -14.98 13.05
C ILE A 76 -2.63 -16.46 12.66
N PRO A 77 -2.92 -17.40 13.57
CA PRO A 77 -2.85 -18.82 13.24
C PRO A 77 -3.95 -19.18 12.23
N LEU A 78 -3.57 -19.78 11.10
CA LEU A 78 -4.52 -20.27 10.10
C LEU A 78 -4.97 -21.69 10.40
N GLY A 79 -4.08 -22.53 10.94
CA GLY A 79 -4.37 -23.92 11.30
C GLY A 79 -3.15 -24.80 11.11
N ASN A 80 -3.37 -26.12 11.10
CA ASN A 80 -2.30 -27.08 10.82
C ASN A 80 -2.80 -28.32 10.09
N THR A 81 -1.87 -29.13 9.61
CA THR A 81 -2.12 -30.38 8.87
C THR A 81 -1.91 -31.65 9.72
N ALA A 82 -1.86 -31.53 11.05
CA ALA A 82 -1.54 -32.66 11.94
C ALA A 82 -2.58 -33.78 11.89
N ASN A 83 -3.84 -33.44 11.63
CA ASN A 83 -4.93 -34.40 11.46
C ASN A 83 -6.07 -33.82 10.60
N THR A 84 -7.05 -34.66 10.25
CA THR A 84 -8.18 -34.29 9.37
C THR A 84 -9.01 -33.13 9.92
N VAL A 85 -9.22 -33.05 11.24
CA VAL A 85 -10.00 -31.96 11.86
C VAL A 85 -9.26 -30.64 11.75
N GLN A 86 -7.96 -30.63 12.04
CA GLN A 86 -7.14 -29.43 11.92
C GLN A 86 -6.96 -29.01 10.46
N THR A 87 -6.82 -29.97 9.56
CA THR A 87 -6.75 -29.73 8.11
C THR A 87 -8.03 -29.09 7.60
N TYR A 88 -9.20 -29.57 8.03
CA TYR A 88 -10.48 -28.97 7.69
C TYR A 88 -10.60 -27.53 8.21
N ARG A 89 -10.11 -27.24 9.42
CA ARG A 89 -10.04 -25.88 9.98
C ARG A 89 -9.11 -24.99 9.16
N LEU A 90 -7.93 -25.49 8.79
CA LEU A 90 -7.00 -24.78 7.91
C LEU A 90 -7.65 -24.41 6.57
N VAL A 91 -8.33 -25.37 5.92
CA VAL A 91 -9.04 -25.12 4.66
C VAL A 91 -10.10 -24.03 4.82
N LYS A 92 -10.83 -24.01 5.94
CA LYS A 92 -11.79 -22.93 6.24
C LYS A 92 -11.10 -21.57 6.38
N SER A 93 -10.01 -21.50 7.14
CA SER A 93 -9.23 -20.27 7.30
C SER A 93 -8.69 -19.76 5.97
N LEU A 94 -8.18 -20.65 5.12
CA LEU A 94 -7.71 -20.32 3.77
C LEU A 94 -8.83 -19.80 2.87
N LYS A 95 -10.05 -20.34 3.00
CA LYS A 95 -11.22 -19.81 2.27
C LYS A 95 -11.53 -18.37 2.68
N VAL A 96 -11.54 -18.07 3.98
CA VAL A 96 -11.74 -16.70 4.48
C VAL A 96 -10.63 -15.77 3.99
N LEU A 97 -9.38 -16.23 4.03
CA LEU A 97 -8.24 -15.47 3.51
C LEU A 97 -8.40 -15.16 2.02
N ARG A 98 -8.84 -16.15 1.22
CA ARG A 98 -9.14 -15.94 -0.20
C ARG A 98 -10.22 -14.89 -0.40
N ASP A 99 -11.34 -14.98 0.32
CA ASP A 99 -12.45 -14.04 0.18
C ASP A 99 -12.00 -12.59 0.51
N TRP A 100 -11.13 -12.43 1.50
CA TRP A 100 -10.51 -11.14 1.82
C TRP A 100 -9.55 -10.66 0.72
N VAL A 101 -8.73 -11.55 0.15
CA VAL A 101 -7.82 -11.22 -0.96
C VAL A 101 -8.61 -10.78 -2.20
N ASP A 102 -9.61 -11.56 -2.60
CA ASP A 102 -10.43 -11.31 -3.79
C ASP A 102 -11.35 -10.07 -3.63
N GLY A 103 -11.66 -9.70 -2.38
CA GLY A 103 -12.48 -8.55 -2.02
C GLY A 103 -11.67 -7.29 -1.71
N ASP A 104 -11.33 -7.13 -0.43
CA ASP A 104 -10.79 -5.86 0.10
C ASP A 104 -9.38 -5.60 -0.40
N PHE A 105 -8.52 -6.62 -0.39
CA PHE A 105 -7.14 -6.46 -0.84
C PHE A 105 -7.07 -6.15 -2.34
N ARG A 106 -7.88 -6.82 -3.15
CA ARG A 106 -7.99 -6.52 -4.59
C ARG A 106 -8.51 -5.11 -4.84
N LYS A 107 -9.60 -4.69 -4.19
CA LYS A 107 -10.14 -3.32 -4.36
C LYS A 107 -9.11 -2.25 -4.00
N TRP A 108 -8.30 -2.52 -2.98
CA TRP A 108 -7.20 -1.64 -2.62
C TRP A 108 -6.16 -1.54 -3.75
N TRP A 109 -5.76 -2.66 -4.35
CA TRP A 109 -4.87 -2.70 -5.52
C TRP A 109 -5.48 -2.05 -6.76
N ASP A 110 -6.75 -2.29 -7.05
CA ASP A 110 -7.45 -1.68 -8.18
C ASP A 110 -7.48 -0.15 -8.01
N GLY A 111 -7.66 0.34 -6.79
CA GLY A 111 -7.51 1.75 -6.45
C GLY A 111 -6.08 2.28 -6.64
N PHE A 112 -5.07 1.52 -6.22
CA PHE A 112 -3.65 1.89 -6.35
C PHE A 112 -3.18 1.90 -7.82
N LEU A 113 -3.51 0.86 -8.58
CA LEU A 113 -3.11 0.70 -9.98
C LEU A 113 -3.98 1.54 -10.93
N GLY A 114 -4.99 2.25 -10.42
CA GLY A 114 -5.89 3.05 -11.23
C GLY A 114 -6.76 2.23 -12.18
N VAL A 115 -7.04 0.96 -11.85
CA VAL A 115 -7.89 0.04 -12.64
C VAL A 115 -9.37 0.34 -12.37
N ARG A 116 -9.74 1.62 -12.38
CA ARG A 116 -11.15 2.04 -12.28
C ARG A 116 -11.74 2.10 -13.68
N ASP A 117 -12.54 1.09 -14.00
CA ASP A 117 -13.51 1.00 -15.09
C ASP A 117 -13.06 1.49 -16.49
N VAL A 118 -12.47 0.57 -17.25
CA VAL A 118 -12.58 0.58 -18.72
C VAL A 118 -14.00 0.17 -19.17
N GLU A 119 -14.89 -0.27 -18.27
CA GLU A 119 -16.24 -0.74 -18.61
C GLU A 119 -17.34 0.36 -18.61
N ALA A 120 -17.01 1.62 -18.29
CA ALA A 120 -17.98 2.73 -18.27
C ALA A 120 -18.00 3.60 -19.56
N GLY A 121 -17.39 3.14 -20.65
CA GLY A 121 -17.26 3.93 -21.89
C GLY A 121 -17.39 3.07 -23.15
N GLY A 122 -18.55 2.46 -23.36
CA GLY A 122 -18.81 1.60 -24.51
C GLY A 122 -20.29 1.44 -24.82
N ARG A 123 -21.00 2.55 -24.99
CA ARG A 123 -22.25 2.62 -25.78
C ARG A 123 -22.31 3.94 -26.52
#